data_AF-A0A0B2QLN4-F1
#
_entry.id   AF-A0A0B2QLN4-F1
#
_cell.length_a   1.000
_cell.length_b   1.000
_cell.length_c   1.000
_cell.angle_alpha   90.00
_cell.angle_beta   90.00
_cell.angle_gamma   90.00
#
_symmetry.space_group_name_H-M   'P 1'
#
loop_
_entity.id
_entity.type
_entity.pdbx_description
1 polymer ?
#
loop_
_entity_poly.entity_id
_entity_poly.type
_entity_poly.pdbx_seq_one_letter_code
_entity_poly.pdbx_strand_id
1 'polypeptide(L)'
;LSSLITELAPAAVSEKGLTFEEAMEERLCVYSRVVAHFPTAVKEFKWRNGWFCSLSEKATTQGKPDPCHLHSQWLKELRIV
;
A
#
# COMPACT_ATOMS: atom_id res chain seq x y z
N LEU A 1 -5.68 -8.48 3.41
CA LEU A 1 -6.19 -7.53 2.40
C LEU A 1 -6.79 -6.30 3.06
N SER A 2 -7.86 -6.45 3.86
CA SER A 2 -8.44 -5.36 4.67
C SER A 2 -7.38 -4.57 5.45
N SER A 3 -6.57 -5.25 6.28
CA SER A 3 -5.50 -4.60 7.06
C SER A 3 -4.49 -3.80 6.23
N LEU A 4 -4.15 -4.27 5.02
CA LEU A 4 -3.26 -3.55 4.11
C LEU A 4 -3.94 -2.29 3.57
N ILE A 5 -5.20 -2.40 3.14
CA ILE A 5 -5.95 -1.26 2.61
C ILE A 5 -6.18 -0.21 3.71
N THR A 6 -6.49 -0.63 4.94
CA THR A 6 -6.68 0.26 6.08
C THR A 6 -5.38 0.91 6.56
N GLU A 7 -4.21 0.38 6.22
CA GLU A 7 -2.91 1.03 6.45
C GLU A 7 -2.61 2.06 5.34
N LEU A 8 -2.74 1.64 4.08
CA LEU A 8 -2.34 2.46 2.93
C LEU A 8 -3.27 3.66 2.69
N ALA A 9 -4.56 3.53 3.00
CA ALA A 9 -5.52 4.62 2.80
C ALA A 9 -5.19 5.85 3.69
N PRO A 10 -5.01 5.74 5.01
CA PRO A 10 -4.58 6.87 5.84
C PRO A 10 -3.25 7.51 5.40
N ALA A 11 -2.27 6.70 4.98
CA ALA A 11 -1.01 7.21 4.44
C ALA A 11 -1.26 8.07 3.18
N ALA A 12 -2.15 7.63 2.30
CA ALA A 12 -2.55 8.39 1.12
C ALA A 12 -3.33 9.67 1.44
N VAL A 13 -4.28 9.61 2.40
CA VAL A 13 -5.01 10.78 2.89
C VAL A 13 -4.03 11.82 3.45
N SER A 14 -3.08 11.40 4.29
CA SER A 14 -2.13 12.30 4.92
C SER A 14 -1.19 12.99 3.93
N GLU A 15 -0.70 12.29 2.91
CA GLU A 15 0.26 12.87 1.95
C GLU A 15 -0.43 13.67 0.83
N LYS A 16 -1.67 13.32 0.47
CA LYS A 16 -2.37 13.93 -0.68
C LYS A 16 -3.53 14.86 -0.31
N GLY A 17 -3.94 14.89 0.96
CA GLY A 17 -5.09 15.68 1.41
C GLY A 17 -6.41 15.28 0.75
N LEU A 18 -6.54 14.01 0.37
CA LEU A 18 -7.72 13.48 -0.30
C LEU A 18 -8.69 12.83 0.68
N THR A 19 -9.95 12.67 0.28
CA THR A 19 -10.95 11.89 0.99
C THR A 19 -11.37 10.70 0.14
N PHE A 20 -11.53 9.54 0.77
CA PHE A 20 -12.10 8.37 0.13
C PHE A 20 -13.61 8.34 0.36
N GLU A 21 -14.34 7.86 -0.62
CA GLU A 21 -15.76 7.56 -0.47
C GLU A 21 -15.99 6.45 0.56
N GLU A 22 -17.21 6.41 1.11
CA GLU A 22 -17.66 5.33 1.99
C GLU A 22 -17.48 3.96 1.32
N ALA A 23 -17.26 2.91 2.13
CA ALA A 23 -17.07 1.53 1.68
C ALA A 23 -15.90 1.30 0.69
N MET A 24 -14.95 2.24 0.55
CA MET A 24 -13.76 2.09 -0.30
C MET A 24 -12.97 0.81 0.05
N GLU A 25 -12.81 0.49 1.33
CA GLU A 25 -12.11 -0.72 1.79
C GLU A 25 -12.79 -1.99 1.28
N GLU A 26 -14.10 -2.08 1.44
CA GLU A 26 -14.91 -3.21 0.99
C GLU A 26 -14.79 -3.39 -0.52
N ARG A 27 -14.95 -2.31 -1.28
CA ARG A 27 -14.82 -2.33 -2.75
C ARG A 27 -13.45 -2.81 -3.19
N LEU A 28 -12.38 -2.29 -2.58
CA LEU A 28 -11.01 -2.70 -2.91
C LEU A 28 -10.74 -4.15 -2.49
N CYS A 29 -11.27 -4.61 -1.36
CA CYS A 29 -11.16 -6.00 -0.93
C CYS A 29 -11.83 -6.95 -1.93
N VAL A 30 -13.06 -6.65 -2.35
CA VAL A 30 -13.79 -7.45 -3.34
C VAL A 30 -13.04 -7.47 -4.66
N TYR A 31 -12.65 -6.30 -5.18
CA TYR A 31 -11.88 -6.19 -6.42
C TYR A 31 -10.59 -7.00 -6.38
N SER A 32 -9.80 -6.86 -5.30
CA SER A 32 -8.52 -7.54 -5.13
C SER A 32 -8.66 -9.07 -5.16
N ARG A 33 -9.77 -9.62 -4.63
CA ARG A 33 -10.04 -11.07 -4.69
C ARG A 33 -10.35 -11.52 -6.11
N VAL A 34 -11.13 -10.73 -6.86
CA VAL A 34 -11.48 -11.06 -8.25
C VAL A 34 -10.23 -11.11 -9.13
N VAL A 35 -9.28 -10.19 -8.93
CA VAL A 35 -8.07 -10.13 -9.75
C VAL A 35 -6.86 -10.87 -9.17
N ALA A 36 -7.01 -11.62 -8.07
CA ALA A 36 -5.89 -12.25 -7.36
C ALA A 36 -5.09 -13.26 -8.21
N HIS A 37 -5.71 -13.83 -9.25
CA HIS A 37 -5.07 -14.74 -10.19
C HIS A 37 -4.15 -14.03 -11.20
N PHE A 38 -4.20 -12.70 -11.29
CA PHE A 38 -3.30 -11.89 -12.10
C PHE A 38 -2.18 -11.31 -11.21
N PRO A 39 -0.91 -11.71 -11.39
CA PRO A 39 0.21 -11.23 -10.55
C PRO A 39 0.69 -9.82 -10.91
N THR A 40 -0.20 -8.97 -11.45
CA THR A 40 0.12 -7.61 -11.94
C THR A 40 0.46 -6.66 -10.80
N ALA A 41 -0.08 -6.90 -9.60
CA ALA A 41 0.20 -6.11 -8.40
C ALA A 41 1.69 -6.06 -8.04
N VAL A 42 2.47 -7.07 -8.45
CA VAL A 42 3.92 -7.16 -8.20
C VAL A 42 4.75 -6.86 -9.43
N LYS A 43 4.31 -7.29 -10.63
CA LYS A 43 5.08 -7.11 -11.88
C LYS A 43 5.31 -5.65 -12.25
N GLU A 44 4.36 -4.76 -11.96
CA GLU A 44 4.46 -3.33 -12.26
C GLU A 44 4.91 -2.53 -11.02
N PHE A 45 5.99 -2.99 -10.38
CA PHE A 45 6.40 -2.51 -9.05
C PHE A 45 6.45 -0.99 -8.91
N LYS A 46 7.11 -0.28 -9.84
CA LYS A 46 7.27 1.18 -9.80
C LYS A 46 5.92 1.91 -9.69
N TRP A 47 4.90 1.41 -10.37
CA TRP A 47 3.59 2.06 -10.48
C TRP A 47 2.61 1.59 -9.39
N ARG A 48 2.75 0.35 -8.92
CA ARG A 48 1.84 -0.25 -7.93
C ARG A 48 2.30 -0.04 -6.49
N ASN A 49 3.61 -0.14 -6.24
CA ASN A 49 4.19 -0.19 -4.90
C ASN A 49 5.26 0.88 -4.66
N GLY A 50 5.92 1.37 -5.72
CA GLY A 50 7.05 2.28 -5.62
C GLY A 50 6.75 3.58 -4.87
N TRP A 51 5.53 4.12 -5.02
CA TRP A 51 5.14 5.33 -4.32
C TRP A 51 5.08 5.13 -2.79
N PHE A 52 4.45 4.05 -2.32
CA PHE A 52 4.40 3.74 -0.88
C PHE A 52 5.79 3.43 -0.31
N CYS A 53 6.63 2.70 -1.05
CA CYS A 53 8.02 2.46 -0.64
C CYS A 53 8.80 3.77 -0.46
N SER A 54 8.62 4.72 -1.38
CA SER A 54 9.28 6.04 -1.27
C SER A 54 8.81 6.84 -0.04
N LEU A 55 7.56 6.67 0.39
CA LEU A 55 7.06 7.28 1.62
C LEU A 55 7.70 6.65 2.86
N SER A 56 7.80 5.32 2.89
CA SER A 56 8.49 4.57 3.94
C SER A 56 9.96 4.94 4.06
N GLU A 57 10.68 5.02 2.94
CA GLU A 57 12.07 5.46 2.88
C GLU A 57 12.23 6.92 3.38
N LYS A 58 11.35 7.83 2.93
CA LYS A 58 11.35 9.23 3.39
C LYS A 58 11.11 9.35 4.90
N ALA A 59 10.20 8.56 5.47
CA ALA A 59 9.93 8.60 6.91
C ALA A 59 11.10 8.03 7.73
N THR A 60 11.61 6.87 7.33
CA THR A 60 12.70 6.17 8.02
C THR A 60 14.02 6.95 7.96
N THR A 61 14.34 7.60 6.83
CA THR A 61 15.51 8.48 6.72
C THR A 61 15.44 9.72 7.62
N GLN A 62 14.22 10.15 7.99
CA GLN A 62 13.99 11.21 8.97
C GLN A 62 13.94 10.71 10.43
N GLY A 63 14.25 9.43 10.66
CA GLY A 63 14.15 8.81 11.98
C GLY A 63 12.71 8.60 12.48
N LYS A 64 11.71 8.69 11.58
CA LYS A 64 10.31 8.47 11.91
C LYS A 64 9.92 7.01 11.65
N PRO A 65 8.86 6.49 12.30
CA PRO A 65 8.31 5.18 11.98
C PRO A 65 7.87 5.08 10.52
N ASP A 66 7.94 3.87 9.98
CA ASP A 66 7.41 3.56 8.65
C ASP A 66 5.87 3.69 8.65
N PRO A 67 5.28 4.62 7.86
CA PRO A 67 3.84 4.79 7.77
C PRO A 67 3.12 3.63 7.05
N CYS A 68 3.84 2.79 6.30
CA CYS A 68 3.31 1.66 5.53
C CYS A 68 4.01 0.35 5.96
N HIS A 69 4.09 0.10 7.27
CA HIS A 69 4.90 -0.98 7.85
C HIS A 69 4.50 -2.38 7.34
N LEU A 70 3.20 -2.69 7.31
CA LEU A 70 2.69 -3.98 6.85
C LEU A 70 2.96 -4.16 5.35
N HIS A 71 2.77 -3.11 4.55
CA HIS A 71 3.10 -3.11 3.13
C HIS A 71 4.59 -3.39 2.89
N SER A 72 5.47 -2.66 3.56
CA SER A 72 6.92 -2.86 3.52
C SER A 72 7.32 -4.29 3.92
N GLN A 73 6.70 -4.83 4.97
CA GLN A 73 6.95 -6.18 5.43
C GLN A 73 6.55 -7.22 4.37
N TRP A 74 5.36 -7.12 3.81
CA TRP A 74 4.87 -8.09 2.81
C TRP A 74 5.71 -8.08 1.53
N LEU A 75 6.18 -6.92 1.07
CA LEU A 75 7.07 -6.85 -0.09
C LEU A 75 8.40 -7.57 0.15
N LYS A 76 8.95 -7.50 1.37
CA LYS A 76 10.16 -8.24 1.77
C LYS A 76 9.91 -9.74 1.85
N GLU A 77 8.80 -10.16 2.44
CA GLU A 77 8.40 -11.59 2.51
C GLU A 77 8.24 -12.21 1.12
N LEU A 78 7.73 -11.43 0.17
CA LEU A 78 7.61 -11.80 -1.25
C LEU A 78 8.93 -11.68 -2.04
N ARG A 79 10.02 -11.20 -1.41
CA ARG A 79 11.34 -10.96 -2.03
C ARG A 79 11.29 -10.02 -3.25
N ILE A 80 10.45 -9.00 -3.16
CA ILE A 80 10.30 -7.97 -4.20
C ILE A 80 11.27 -6.81 -3.93
N VAL A 81 11.51 -6.51 -2.65
CA VAL A 81 12.44 -5.50 -2.13
C VAL A 81 13.36 -6.09 -1.08
#